data_AF-A0A3B9RRU7-F1
#
_entry.id   AF-A0A3B9RRU7-F1
#
_cell.length_a   1.000
_cell.length_b   1.000
_cell.length_c   1.000
_cell.angle_alpha   90.00
_cell.angle_beta   90.00
_cell.angle_gamma   90.00
#
_symmetry.space_group_name_H-M   'P 1'
#
loop_
_entity.id
_entity.type
_entity.pdbx_description
1 polymer ?
#
loop_
_entity_poly.entity_id
_entity_poly.type
_entity_poly.pdbx_seq_one_letter_code
_entity_poly.pdbx_strand_id
1 'polypeptide(L)'
;MKLILGLGNPGTKYEQSRHNVGFAVVEQSAAFFQVRLKKRCFRSYRYAKLAVGGSPSLLVQPLTYMNNSGDIAKYFRRQSCNDMIVVLDQMDLPLGTIRIRKGGSSAGHNGLKSLIEKFGCSDFVRIYVGIGRPAPGVSVVDHVLSQEDDPRFGSGVKLASEALCALVEGTSIKEVIHAYNRRVGPL
;
A
#
# COMPACT_ATOMS: atom_id res chain seq x y z
N MET A 1 -14.61 -9.30 5.27
CA MET A 1 -13.51 -9.80 4.39
C MET A 1 -12.55 -8.64 4.24
N LYS A 2 -11.26 -8.83 4.52
CA LYS A 2 -10.32 -7.71 4.43
C LYS A 2 -9.99 -7.41 2.96
N LEU A 3 -10.05 -6.14 2.56
CA LEU A 3 -9.59 -5.68 1.25
C LEU A 3 -8.29 -4.92 1.41
N ILE A 4 -7.21 -5.46 0.86
CA ILE A 4 -5.85 -4.93 1.01
C ILE A 4 -5.44 -4.33 -0.33
N LEU A 5 -5.21 -3.03 -0.36
CA LEU A 5 -4.87 -2.28 -1.56
C LEU A 5 -3.41 -1.83 -1.49
N GLY A 6 -2.58 -2.25 -2.43
CA GLY A 6 -1.27 -1.65 -2.67
C GLY A 6 -1.39 -0.60 -3.76
N LEU A 7 -1.02 0.64 -3.48
CA LEU A 7 -1.05 1.72 -4.47
C LEU A 7 0.21 1.73 -5.34
N GLY A 8 0.04 2.11 -6.60
CA GLY A 8 1.09 2.17 -7.61
C GLY A 8 0.52 2.47 -9.01
N ASN A 9 1.41 2.71 -9.97
CA ASN A 9 1.10 2.86 -11.39
C ASN A 9 1.45 1.57 -12.16
N PRO A 10 0.62 1.15 -13.13
CA PRO A 10 0.92 0.01 -14.01
C PRO A 10 1.90 0.39 -15.11
N GLY A 11 2.72 -0.58 -15.54
CA GLY A 11 3.65 -0.46 -16.65
C GLY A 11 5.11 -0.48 -16.20
N THR A 12 5.98 -1.03 -17.05
CA THR A 12 7.39 -1.32 -16.74
C THR A 12 8.16 -0.08 -16.28
N LYS A 13 7.86 1.09 -16.85
CA LYS A 13 8.50 2.36 -16.47
C LYS A 13 8.30 2.80 -15.01
N TYR A 14 7.35 2.19 -14.27
CA TYR A 14 7.05 2.55 -12.89
C TYR A 14 7.43 1.46 -11.88
N GLU A 15 7.84 0.26 -12.33
CA GLU A 15 7.99 -0.92 -11.46
C GLU A 15 8.89 -0.67 -10.26
N GLN A 16 9.95 0.11 -10.43
CA GLN A 16 10.93 0.42 -9.38
C GLN A 16 10.80 1.85 -8.83
N SER A 17 9.71 2.55 -9.17
CA SER A 17 9.50 3.92 -8.69
C SER A 17 9.10 3.96 -7.21
N ARG A 18 9.45 5.06 -6.52
CA ARG A 18 9.03 5.30 -5.12
C ARG A 18 7.51 5.20 -4.96
N HIS A 19 6.75 5.66 -5.95
CA HIS A 19 5.28 5.64 -5.94
C HIS A 19 4.66 4.24 -6.10
N ASN A 20 5.47 3.24 -6.46
CA ASN A 20 5.05 1.84 -6.58
C ASN A 20 5.37 1.00 -5.34
N VAL A 21 5.80 1.62 -4.24
CA VAL A 21 6.12 0.91 -2.99
C VAL A 21 4.93 0.10 -2.46
N GLY A 22 3.70 0.58 -2.64
CA GLY A 22 2.50 -0.16 -2.26
C GLY A 22 2.32 -1.45 -3.06
N PHE A 23 2.70 -1.46 -4.34
CA PHE A 23 2.74 -2.69 -5.13
C PHE A 23 3.79 -3.66 -4.60
N ALA A 24 5.02 -3.17 -4.37
CA ALA A 24 6.12 -4.00 -3.89
C ALA A 24 5.78 -4.70 -2.56
N VAL A 25 5.16 -3.98 -1.61
CA VAL A 25 4.70 -4.56 -0.33
C VAL A 25 3.65 -5.65 -0.53
N VAL A 26 2.68 -5.43 -1.42
CA VAL A 26 1.64 -6.43 -1.71
C VAL A 26 2.21 -7.67 -2.41
N GLU A 27 3.18 -7.51 -3.31
CA GLU A 27 3.88 -8.61 -3.97
C GLU A 27 4.70 -9.42 -2.97
N GLN A 28 5.46 -8.76 -2.09
CA GLN A 28 6.23 -9.44 -1.06
C GLN A 28 5.31 -10.20 -0.08
N SER A 29 4.17 -9.61 0.29
CA SER A 29 3.19 -10.28 1.16
C SER A 29 2.51 -11.46 0.45
N ALA A 30 2.22 -11.34 -0.85
CA ALA A 30 1.73 -12.45 -1.65
C ALA A 30 2.74 -13.61 -1.69
N ALA A 31 4.04 -13.30 -1.85
CA ALA A 31 5.11 -14.28 -1.82
C ALA A 31 5.23 -14.97 -0.44
N PHE A 32 5.12 -14.21 0.66
CA PHE A 32 5.10 -14.75 2.03
C PHE A 32 3.98 -15.79 2.21
N PHE A 33 2.77 -15.48 1.75
CA PHE A 33 1.64 -16.41 1.80
C PHE A 33 1.63 -17.45 0.66
N GLN A 34 2.69 -17.52 -0.15
CA GLN A 34 2.82 -18.44 -1.28
C GLN A 34 1.66 -18.37 -2.30
N VAL A 35 1.09 -17.18 -2.47
CA VAL A 35 0.03 -16.92 -3.46
C VAL A 35 0.55 -16.06 -4.60
N ARG A 36 -0.05 -16.20 -5.78
CA ARG A 36 0.28 -15.37 -6.95
C ARG A 36 -0.86 -14.41 -7.26
N LEU A 37 -0.52 -13.14 -7.48
CA LEU A 37 -1.45 -12.14 -8.01
C LEU A 37 -1.85 -12.54 -9.44
N LYS A 38 -3.15 -12.60 -9.69
CA LYS A 38 -3.72 -12.92 -11.01
C LYS A 38 -4.51 -11.73 -11.53
N LYS A 39 -4.44 -11.49 -12.84
CA LYS A 39 -5.28 -10.51 -13.54
C LYS A 39 -6.38 -11.26 -14.27
N ARG A 40 -7.64 -10.86 -14.06
CA ARG A 40 -8.78 -11.35 -14.84
C ARG A 40 -9.05 -10.40 -16.01
N CYS A 41 -9.55 -10.95 -17.13
CA CYS A 41 -10.02 -10.13 -18.25
C CYS A 41 -11.04 -9.08 -17.78
N PHE A 42 -11.00 -7.89 -18.38
CA PHE A 42 -11.88 -6.75 -18.08
C PHE A 42 -11.85 -6.22 -16.63
N ARG A 43 -10.88 -6.66 -15.81
CA ARG A 43 -10.63 -6.07 -14.49
C ARG A 43 -9.44 -5.12 -14.57
N SER A 44 -9.63 -3.91 -14.07
CA SER A 44 -8.59 -2.90 -13.93
C SER A 44 -7.79 -3.07 -12.63
N TYR A 45 -7.59 -4.31 -12.19
CA TYR A 45 -6.77 -4.67 -11.03
C TYR A 45 -6.29 -6.12 -11.15
N ARG A 46 -5.20 -6.46 -10.45
CA ARG A 46 -4.79 -7.86 -10.18
C ARG A 46 -4.94 -8.16 -8.70
N TYR A 47 -5.15 -9.43 -8.37
CA TYR A 47 -5.48 -9.83 -7.00
C TYR A 47 -5.02 -11.23 -6.64
N ALA A 48 -4.92 -11.49 -5.34
CA ALA A 48 -4.75 -12.82 -4.77
C ALA A 48 -5.69 -13.00 -3.57
N LYS A 49 -6.26 -14.19 -3.43
CA LYS A 49 -7.12 -14.55 -2.29
C LYS A 49 -6.26 -15.16 -1.20
N LEU A 50 -6.56 -14.80 0.05
CA LEU A 50 -5.96 -15.37 1.25
C LEU A 50 -7.06 -15.90 2.16
N ALA A 51 -6.81 -17.05 2.77
CA ALA A 51 -7.68 -17.68 3.77
C ALA A 51 -6.85 -17.99 5.02
N VAL A 52 -6.33 -16.93 5.66
CA VAL A 52 -5.44 -17.00 6.82
C VAL A 52 -6.09 -16.26 7.99
N GLY A 53 -5.85 -16.68 9.23
CA GLY A 53 -6.36 -15.99 10.43
C GLY A 53 -7.88 -16.06 10.61
N GLY A 54 -8.54 -17.10 10.06
CA GLY A 54 -9.99 -17.33 10.19
C GLY A 54 -10.88 -16.34 9.43
N SER A 55 -10.31 -15.36 8.72
CA SER A 55 -11.06 -14.36 7.95
C SER A 55 -10.52 -14.25 6.51
N PRO A 56 -11.38 -14.36 5.48
CA PRO A 56 -10.92 -14.20 4.10
C PRO A 56 -10.37 -12.79 3.89
N SER A 57 -9.26 -12.71 3.15
CA SER A 57 -8.61 -11.46 2.76
C SER A 57 -8.31 -11.45 1.26
N LEU A 58 -8.29 -10.27 0.67
CA LEU A 58 -8.00 -10.08 -0.75
C LEU A 58 -6.87 -9.06 -0.92
N LEU A 59 -5.72 -9.53 -1.40
CA LEU A 59 -4.65 -8.66 -1.87
C LEU A 59 -5.02 -8.12 -3.24
N VAL A 60 -4.94 -6.80 -3.44
CA VAL A 60 -5.32 -6.13 -4.69
C VAL A 60 -4.31 -5.05 -5.02
N GLN A 61 -3.96 -4.97 -6.29
CA GLN A 61 -3.24 -3.85 -6.87
C GLN A 61 -4.09 -3.27 -8.01
N PRO A 62 -4.56 -2.01 -7.90
CA PRO A 62 -5.19 -1.31 -9.01
C PRO A 62 -4.25 -1.32 -10.21
N LEU A 63 -4.78 -1.59 -11.41
CA LEU A 63 -4.06 -1.46 -12.67
C LEU A 63 -4.59 -0.25 -13.44
N THR A 64 -4.83 0.84 -12.69
CA THR A 64 -5.19 2.17 -13.17
C THR A 64 -4.04 3.12 -12.85
N TYR A 65 -4.01 4.31 -13.46
CA TYR A 65 -3.08 5.35 -13.01
C TYR A 65 -3.40 5.76 -11.57
N MET A 66 -2.40 6.24 -10.84
CA MET A 66 -2.48 6.52 -9.41
C MET A 66 -3.68 7.40 -9.05
N ASN A 67 -3.89 8.50 -9.80
CA ASN A 67 -5.01 9.42 -9.60
C ASN A 67 -6.40 8.78 -9.76
N ASN A 68 -6.46 7.60 -10.38
CA ASN A 68 -7.65 6.80 -10.64
C ASN A 68 -7.64 5.47 -9.86
N SER A 69 -6.83 5.36 -8.80
CA SER A 69 -6.78 4.16 -7.96
C SER A 69 -8.15 3.76 -7.40
N GLY A 70 -9.03 4.74 -7.16
CA GLY A 70 -10.40 4.55 -6.67
C GLY A 70 -11.36 3.90 -7.65
N ASP A 71 -11.09 3.92 -8.95
CA ASP A 71 -12.03 3.43 -9.96
C ASP A 71 -12.34 1.93 -9.84
N ILE A 72 -11.51 1.20 -9.08
CA ILE A 72 -11.76 -0.21 -8.75
C ILE A 72 -12.92 -0.39 -7.75
N ALA A 73 -13.37 0.66 -7.06
CA ALA A 73 -14.45 0.61 -6.07
C ALA A 73 -15.75 0.03 -6.64
N LYS A 74 -16.00 0.23 -7.94
CA LYS A 74 -17.14 -0.34 -8.66
C LYS A 74 -17.21 -1.88 -8.59
N TYR A 75 -16.08 -2.54 -8.33
CA TYR A 75 -15.97 -3.98 -8.18
C TYR A 75 -16.12 -4.46 -6.73
N PHE A 76 -16.12 -3.55 -5.77
CA PHE A 76 -16.10 -3.80 -4.32
C PHE A 76 -17.23 -3.06 -3.59
N ARG A 77 -18.41 -2.89 -4.22
CA ARG A 77 -19.53 -2.07 -3.71
C ARG A 77 -20.05 -2.46 -2.30
N ARG A 78 -19.77 -3.68 -1.85
CA ARG A 78 -20.17 -4.18 -0.51
C ARG A 78 -19.04 -4.11 0.52
N GLN A 79 -17.89 -3.56 0.14
CA GLN A 79 -16.72 -3.51 1.02
C GLN A 79 -16.92 -2.45 2.09
N SER A 80 -16.81 -2.87 3.35
CA SER A 80 -16.72 -1.95 4.48
C SER A 80 -15.31 -1.37 4.56
N CYS A 81 -15.23 -0.07 4.81
CA CYS A 81 -13.96 0.64 4.96
C CYS A 81 -13.19 0.22 6.21
N ASN A 82 -13.89 -0.19 7.27
CA ASN A 82 -13.25 -0.73 8.46
C ASN A 82 -12.46 -2.02 8.19
N ASP A 83 -12.81 -2.73 7.11
CA ASP A 83 -12.13 -3.95 6.64
C ASP A 83 -11.06 -3.65 5.58
N MET A 84 -10.79 -2.38 5.26
CA MET A 84 -9.79 -2.00 4.27
C MET A 84 -8.43 -1.71 4.91
N ILE A 85 -7.37 -2.12 4.22
CA ILE A 85 -5.98 -1.79 4.51
C ILE A 85 -5.36 -1.24 3.23
N VAL A 86 -4.72 -0.07 3.29
CA VAL A 86 -4.11 0.59 2.14
C VAL A 86 -2.62 0.79 2.39
N VAL A 87 -1.78 0.35 1.46
CA VAL A 87 -0.32 0.55 1.49
C VAL A 87 0.06 1.57 0.43
N LEU A 88 0.83 2.57 0.83
CA LEU A 88 1.19 3.72 -0.02
C LEU A 88 2.49 4.39 0.45
N ASP A 89 3.11 5.16 -0.43
CA ASP A 89 4.26 6.00 -0.11
C ASP A 89 3.90 7.22 0.74
N GLN A 90 4.90 7.74 1.43
CA GLN A 90 4.81 8.97 2.22
C GLN A 90 6.14 9.73 2.20
N MET A 91 6.14 10.94 1.65
CA MET A 91 7.33 11.78 1.53
C MET A 91 7.77 12.39 2.87
N ASP A 92 6.83 12.64 3.77
CA ASP A 92 7.15 13.23 5.09
C ASP A 92 7.79 12.22 6.06
N LEU A 93 7.86 10.95 5.67
CA LEU A 93 8.54 9.91 6.43
C LEU A 93 9.95 9.67 5.86
N PRO A 94 10.99 9.55 6.70
CA PRO A 94 12.32 9.20 6.24
C PRO A 94 12.31 7.89 5.45
N LEU A 95 13.22 7.79 4.48
CA LEU A 95 13.34 6.61 3.63
C LEU A 95 13.48 5.33 4.46
N GLY A 96 12.67 4.31 4.14
CA GLY A 96 12.70 3.00 4.81
C GLY A 96 11.99 2.93 6.17
N THR A 97 11.44 4.05 6.66
CA THR A 97 10.57 4.03 7.84
C THR A 97 9.15 3.63 7.46
N ILE A 98 8.39 3.09 8.41
CA ILE A 98 6.96 2.82 8.21
C ILE A 98 6.12 3.47 9.29
N ARG A 99 4.90 3.85 8.93
CA ARG A 99 3.92 4.39 9.88
C ARG A 99 2.55 3.80 9.58
N ILE A 100 1.90 3.32 10.63
CA ILE A 100 0.58 2.71 10.56
C ILE A 100 -0.42 3.60 11.29
N ARG A 101 -1.53 3.88 10.62
CA ARG A 101 -2.61 4.74 11.14
C ARG A 101 -3.96 4.26 10.64
N LYS A 102 -5.02 4.50 11.41
CA LYS A 102 -6.41 4.38 10.93
C LYS A 102 -6.99 5.77 10.66
N GLY A 103 -7.70 5.93 9.55
CA GLY A 103 -8.36 7.19 9.21
C GLY A 103 -7.43 8.29 8.70
N GLY A 104 -7.99 9.47 8.47
CA GLY A 104 -7.27 10.71 8.12
C GLY A 104 -7.59 11.24 6.71
N SER A 105 -7.02 12.38 6.34
CA SER A 105 -7.16 12.95 5.00
C SER A 105 -6.23 12.28 3.98
N SER A 106 -6.32 12.66 2.70
CA SER A 106 -5.40 12.18 1.67
C SER A 106 -3.98 12.74 1.79
N ALA A 107 -3.78 13.83 2.56
CA ALA A 107 -2.51 14.54 2.70
C ALA A 107 -1.81 14.80 1.35
N GLY A 108 -2.58 15.14 0.31
CA GLY A 108 -2.06 15.42 -1.04
C GLY A 108 -1.73 14.19 -1.88
N HIS A 109 -1.80 12.97 -1.34
CA HIS A 109 -1.55 11.75 -2.12
C HIS A 109 -2.71 11.42 -3.06
N ASN A 110 -2.47 11.45 -4.37
CA ASN A 110 -3.51 11.33 -5.40
C ASN A 110 -4.26 9.99 -5.38
N GLY A 111 -3.57 8.85 -5.17
CA GLY A 111 -4.24 7.56 -5.07
C GLY A 111 -5.15 7.43 -3.86
N LEU A 112 -4.69 7.91 -2.70
CA LEU A 112 -5.49 7.97 -1.50
C LEU A 112 -6.70 8.91 -1.66
N LYS A 113 -6.53 10.08 -2.30
CA LYS A 113 -7.63 10.99 -2.66
C LYS A 113 -8.69 10.27 -3.51
N SER A 114 -8.24 9.55 -4.55
CA SER A 114 -9.10 8.76 -5.44
C SER A 114 -9.87 7.67 -4.69
N LEU A 115 -9.21 6.93 -3.81
CA LEU A 115 -9.86 5.91 -2.98
C LEU A 115 -10.93 6.51 -2.07
N ILE A 116 -10.61 7.59 -1.36
CA ILE A 116 -11.56 8.23 -0.44
C ILE A 116 -12.80 8.71 -1.20
N GLU A 117 -12.61 9.34 -2.36
CA GLU A 117 -13.70 9.82 -3.21
C GLU A 117 -14.59 8.66 -3.71
N LYS A 118 -13.99 7.58 -4.24
CA LYS A 118 -14.76 6.50 -4.88
C LYS A 118 -15.35 5.47 -3.91
N PHE A 119 -14.71 5.24 -2.76
CA PHE A 119 -15.27 4.40 -1.69
C PHE A 119 -16.18 5.19 -0.73
N GLY A 120 -16.13 6.53 -0.75
CA GLY A 120 -16.99 7.39 0.06
C GLY A 120 -16.63 7.40 1.56
N CYS A 121 -15.39 7.08 1.91
CA CYS A 121 -14.97 6.94 3.30
C CYS A 121 -13.45 7.10 3.45
N SER A 122 -12.98 7.31 4.68
CA SER A 122 -11.55 7.41 4.97
C SER A 122 -11.07 6.55 6.15
N ASP A 123 -11.99 5.88 6.85
CA ASP A 123 -11.77 5.13 8.11
C ASP A 123 -11.17 3.73 7.93
N PHE A 124 -10.23 3.62 7.02
CA PHE A 124 -9.46 2.40 6.78
C PHE A 124 -8.06 2.49 7.37
N VAL A 125 -7.42 1.33 7.52
CA VAL A 125 -6.03 1.23 7.98
C VAL A 125 -5.10 1.62 6.83
N ARG A 126 -4.02 2.32 7.17
CA ARG A 126 -3.00 2.79 6.24
C ARG A 126 -1.63 2.37 6.74
N ILE A 127 -0.85 1.76 5.86
CA ILE A 127 0.56 1.46 6.07
C ILE A 127 1.33 2.39 5.13
N TYR A 128 1.89 3.44 5.69
CA TYR A 128 2.75 4.38 4.99
C TYR A 128 4.17 3.83 4.96
N VAL A 129 4.80 3.87 3.78
CA VAL A 129 6.22 3.59 3.61
C VAL A 129 6.93 4.89 3.27
N GLY A 130 7.94 5.23 4.05
CA GLY A 130 8.69 6.47 3.90
C GLY A 130 9.58 6.44 2.67
N ILE A 131 9.45 7.48 1.84
CA ILE A 131 10.24 7.68 0.62
C ILE A 131 11.09 8.94 0.66
N GLY A 132 11.08 9.66 1.80
CA GLY A 132 11.78 10.93 1.96
C GLY A 132 11.19 12.06 1.11
N ARG A 133 11.65 13.28 1.41
CA ARG A 133 11.31 14.47 0.63
C ARG A 133 12.24 14.62 -0.58
N PRO A 134 11.78 15.26 -1.67
CA PRO A 134 12.64 15.61 -2.78
C PRO A 134 13.84 16.45 -2.33
N ALA A 135 14.98 16.24 -2.97
CA ALA A 135 16.12 17.14 -2.85
C ALA A 135 15.75 18.56 -3.37
N PRO A 136 16.41 19.62 -2.90
CA PRO A 136 16.18 20.97 -3.39
C PRO A 136 16.26 21.03 -4.93
N GLY A 137 15.24 21.62 -5.57
CA GLY A 137 15.16 21.74 -7.03
C GLY A 137 14.52 20.54 -7.76
N VAL A 138 14.27 19.41 -7.07
CA VAL A 138 13.56 18.27 -7.65
C VAL A 138 12.04 18.43 -7.44
N SER A 139 11.25 18.25 -8.50
CA SER A 139 9.79 18.31 -8.37
C SER A 139 9.26 17.08 -7.61
N VAL A 140 8.13 17.24 -6.92
CA VAL A 140 7.45 16.12 -6.24
C VAL A 140 7.12 14.99 -7.22
N VAL A 141 6.71 15.34 -8.44
CA VAL A 141 6.33 14.35 -9.47
C VAL A 141 7.55 13.53 -9.88
N ASP A 142 8.68 14.19 -10.17
CA ASP A 142 9.90 13.49 -10.57
C ASP A 142 10.46 12.64 -9.43
N HIS A 143 10.36 13.12 -8.19
CA HIS A 143 10.78 12.38 -7.00
C HIS A 143 10.00 11.07 -6.82
N VAL A 144 8.67 11.12 -6.87
CA VAL A 144 7.86 9.90 -6.65
C VAL A 144 7.95 8.93 -7.82
N LEU A 145 8.14 9.42 -9.05
CA LEU A 145 8.22 8.58 -10.25
C LEU A 145 9.63 8.05 -10.54
N SER A 146 10.67 8.57 -9.89
CA SER A 146 12.03 8.07 -10.06
C SER A 146 12.27 6.77 -9.31
N GLN A 147 13.23 6.01 -9.81
CA GLN A 147 13.72 4.79 -9.21
C GLN A 147 14.41 5.07 -7.87
N GLU A 148 14.30 4.13 -6.94
CA GLU A 148 14.98 4.17 -5.65
C GLU A 148 15.83 2.92 -5.46
N ASP A 149 17.14 3.12 -5.48
CA ASP A 149 18.14 2.04 -5.37
C ASP A 149 18.73 1.93 -3.96
N ASP A 150 18.36 2.85 -3.06
CA ASP A 150 18.84 2.81 -1.68
C ASP A 150 18.30 1.57 -0.93
N PRO A 151 19.16 0.75 -0.29
CA PRO A 151 18.76 -0.46 0.43
C PRO A 151 17.71 -0.23 1.53
N ARG A 152 17.62 0.99 2.07
CA ARG A 152 16.62 1.36 3.07
C ARG A 152 15.21 1.29 2.49
N PHE A 153 15.04 1.53 1.20
CA PHE A 153 13.73 1.37 0.54
C PHE A 153 13.25 -0.08 0.60
N GLY A 154 14.10 -1.03 0.22
CA GLY A 154 13.80 -2.46 0.34
C GLY A 154 13.54 -2.90 1.79
N SER A 155 14.27 -2.32 2.74
CA SER A 155 14.04 -2.52 4.17
C SER A 155 12.67 -2.02 4.63
N GLY A 156 12.23 -0.85 4.16
CA GLY A 156 10.89 -0.32 4.43
C GLY A 156 9.79 -1.19 3.83
N VAL A 157 10.00 -1.69 2.61
CA VAL A 157 9.08 -2.64 1.94
C VAL A 157 8.94 -3.93 2.76
N LYS A 158 10.06 -4.48 3.25
CA LYS A 158 10.05 -5.66 4.13
C LYS A 158 9.29 -5.41 5.43
N LEU A 159 9.58 -4.32 6.15
CA LEU A 159 8.89 -3.98 7.40
C LEU A 159 7.38 -3.77 7.19
N ALA A 160 7.00 -3.10 6.11
CA ALA A 160 5.59 -2.90 5.76
C ALA A 160 4.89 -4.22 5.41
N SER A 161 5.59 -5.14 4.73
CA SER A 161 5.07 -6.47 4.43
C SER A 161 4.89 -7.30 5.69
N GLU A 162 5.84 -7.28 6.62
CA GLU A 162 5.73 -7.96 7.93
C GLU A 162 4.52 -7.44 8.73
N ALA A 163 4.35 -6.11 8.80
CA ALA A 163 3.21 -5.49 9.46
C ALA A 163 1.88 -5.85 8.79
N LEU A 164 1.84 -5.87 7.46
CA LEU A 164 0.66 -6.28 6.70
C LEU A 164 0.31 -7.74 6.95
N CYS A 165 1.30 -8.64 6.93
CA CYS A 165 1.10 -10.07 7.19
C CYS A 165 0.56 -10.29 8.61
N ALA A 166 1.12 -9.61 9.62
CA ALA A 166 0.62 -9.68 11.00
C ALA A 166 -0.86 -9.24 11.11
N LEU A 167 -1.25 -8.17 10.42
CA LEU A 167 -2.65 -7.73 10.35
C LEU A 167 -3.55 -8.76 9.65
N VAL A 168 -3.06 -9.40 8.58
CA VAL A 168 -3.81 -10.44 7.85
C VAL A 168 -4.04 -11.65 8.75
N GLU A 169 -3.01 -12.11 9.46
CA GLU A 169 -3.02 -13.27 10.35
C GLU A 169 -3.88 -13.09 11.61
N GLY A 170 -4.25 -11.84 11.94
CA GLY A 170 -5.23 -11.55 12.99
C GLY A 170 -4.70 -10.71 14.15
N THR A 171 -3.43 -10.30 14.11
CA THR A 171 -2.86 -9.39 15.12
C THR A 171 -3.66 -8.08 15.13
N SER A 172 -3.96 -7.56 16.32
CA SER A 172 -4.77 -6.35 16.42
C SER A 172 -4.01 -5.14 15.89
N ILE A 173 -4.75 -4.15 15.35
CA ILE A 173 -4.14 -2.90 14.87
C ILE A 173 -3.32 -2.18 15.96
N LYS A 174 -3.73 -2.28 17.24
CA LYS A 174 -3.04 -1.65 18.35
C LYS A 174 -1.66 -2.28 18.58
N GLU A 175 -1.59 -3.61 18.56
CA GLU A 175 -0.34 -4.35 18.72
C GLU A 175 0.60 -4.10 17.53
N VAL A 176 0.08 -4.13 16.31
CA VAL A 176 0.87 -3.83 15.11
C VAL A 176 1.40 -2.39 15.14
N ILE A 177 0.57 -1.41 15.52
CA ILE A 177 1.03 -0.03 15.71
C ILE A 177 2.15 0.04 16.75
N HIS A 178 1.98 -0.62 17.90
CA HIS A 178 2.98 -0.62 18.96
C HIS A 178 4.32 -1.22 18.50
N ALA A 179 4.27 -2.34 17.77
CA ALA A 179 5.44 -3.07 17.33
C ALA A 179 6.21 -2.37 16.20
N TYR A 180 5.52 -1.71 15.27
CA TYR A 180 6.11 -1.25 14.01
C TYR A 180 6.29 0.26 13.89
N ASN A 181 5.46 1.11 14.53
CA ASN A 181 5.54 2.57 14.35
C ASN A 181 6.80 3.22 14.93
N ARG A 182 7.60 2.48 15.71
CA ARG A 182 8.87 2.92 16.29
C ARG A 182 10.08 2.34 15.55
N ARG A 183 9.86 1.50 14.54
CA ARG A 183 10.94 0.83 13.80
C ARG A 183 11.38 1.68 12.62
N VAL A 184 12.70 1.81 12.49
CA VAL A 184 13.36 2.31 11.28
C VAL A 184 13.94 1.07 10.59
N GLY A 185 13.89 1.00 9.26
CA GLY A 185 14.64 -0.04 8.52
C GLY A 185 16.11 -0.04 8.96
N PRO A 186 16.81 -1.19 8.96
CA PRO A 186 18.23 -1.20 9.27
C PRO A 186 18.99 -0.15 8.45
N LEU A 187 19.94 0.53 9.12
CA LEU A 187 20.88 1.47 8.49
C LEU A 187 21.81 0.74 7.53
#